data_AF-A0ABD2P1K3-F1
#
_entry.id   AF-A0ABD2P1K3-F1
#
_cell.length_a   1.000
_cell.length_b   1.000
_cell.length_c   1.000
_cell.angle_alpha   90.00
_cell.angle_beta   90.00
_cell.angle_gamma   90.00
#
_symmetry.space_group_name_H-M   'P 1'
#
loop_
_entity.id
_entity.type
_entity.pdbx_description
1 polymer ?
#
loop_
_entity_poly.entity_id
_entity_poly.type
_entity_poly.pdbx_seq_one_letter_code
_entity_poly.pdbx_strand_id
1 'polypeptide(L)'
;MNAISSQLKLTIYKCTSQQWLLDKQDLIRERRHDLSLLSEEEYQKIFIFFASVIQTLGEQLKLRQQVIATATVYFKRFYARNSLKCIDPLLLAPTCIFLASKVEEFGVISNSRLITTCQTVIKNKFNYAYLQEFPYRTNHILECEFYLLENLDCCLIVYQPYRPLLQLVQDIGHEEQLLTLAWRVVNDSLRTDVSLLYPPYQIAIGCLQIACVILQKDHKAWFAELNVDIEKIQEIARYIINLFELWKTYDEKKEIQSLLGKMPKPKPAPQR
;
A
#
# COMPACT_ATOMS: atom_id res chain seq x y z
N MET A 1 -2.84 23.95 -27.41
CA MET A 1 -3.55 22.67 -27.14
C MET A 1 -3.24 22.01 -25.78
N ASN A 2 -2.52 22.67 -24.84
CA ASN A 2 -2.07 22.02 -23.59
C ASN A 2 -2.83 22.43 -22.31
N ALA A 3 -3.73 23.42 -22.33
CA ALA A 3 -4.42 23.87 -21.11
C ALA A 3 -5.66 23.01 -20.75
N ILE A 4 -6.38 22.50 -21.75
CA ILE A 4 -7.60 21.71 -21.55
C ILE A 4 -7.25 20.30 -21.01
N SER A 5 -6.10 19.74 -21.39
CA SER A 5 -5.56 18.47 -20.85
C SER A 5 -5.18 18.57 -19.36
N SER A 6 -4.67 19.72 -18.92
CA SER A 6 -4.30 19.96 -17.53
C SER A 6 -5.51 20.10 -16.62
N GLN A 7 -6.56 20.81 -17.07
CA GLN A 7 -7.80 20.97 -16.31
C GLN A 7 -8.60 19.67 -16.23
N LEU A 8 -8.72 18.90 -17.32
CA LEU A 8 -9.37 17.57 -17.27
C LEU A 8 -8.60 16.59 -16.37
N LYS A 9 -7.25 16.63 -16.38
CA LYS A 9 -6.45 15.88 -15.41
C LYS A 9 -6.71 16.34 -13.99
N LEU A 10 -6.77 17.64 -13.72
CA LEU A 10 -7.09 18.20 -12.39
C LEU A 10 -8.51 17.86 -11.91
N THR A 11 -9.50 17.81 -12.80
CA THR A 11 -10.88 17.44 -12.47
C THR A 11 -11.01 15.94 -12.23
N ILE A 12 -10.34 15.10 -13.01
CA ILE A 12 -10.23 13.65 -12.74
C ILE A 12 -9.44 13.41 -11.45
N TYR A 13 -8.33 14.13 -11.23
CA TYR A 13 -7.56 14.12 -9.98
C TYR A 13 -8.46 14.46 -8.79
N LYS A 14 -9.32 15.48 -8.88
CA LYS A 14 -10.27 15.82 -7.83
C LYS A 14 -11.30 14.71 -7.60
N CYS A 15 -11.85 14.11 -8.66
CA CYS A 15 -12.95 13.16 -8.54
C CYS A 15 -12.53 11.79 -7.97
N THR A 16 -11.42 11.19 -8.43
CA THR A 16 -10.96 9.87 -7.93
C THR A 16 -10.09 9.96 -6.68
N SER A 17 -9.35 11.05 -6.47
CA SER A 17 -8.59 11.24 -5.23
C SER A 17 -9.51 11.55 -4.05
N GLN A 18 -10.58 12.33 -4.22
CA GLN A 18 -11.45 12.69 -3.08
C GLN A 18 -12.29 11.52 -2.57
N GLN A 19 -12.68 10.58 -3.43
CA GLN A 19 -13.49 9.42 -3.02
C GLN A 19 -12.74 8.43 -2.12
N TRP A 20 -11.41 8.39 -2.23
CA TRP A 20 -10.55 7.43 -1.53
C TRP A 20 -9.57 8.08 -0.54
N LEU A 21 -9.72 9.38 -0.29
CA LEU A 21 -9.13 10.05 0.87
C LEU A 21 -10.13 9.93 2.02
N LEU A 22 -9.82 9.03 2.95
CA LEU A 22 -10.70 8.66 4.03
C LEU A 22 -10.43 9.53 5.27
N ASP A 23 -11.48 9.84 6.02
CA ASP A 23 -11.32 10.40 7.34
C ASP A 23 -10.78 9.34 8.31
N LYS A 24 -9.87 9.75 9.20
CA LYS A 24 -9.25 8.85 10.16
C LYS A 24 -10.28 8.21 11.10
N GLN A 25 -11.31 8.96 11.51
CA GLN A 25 -12.33 8.45 12.43
C GLN A 25 -13.23 7.41 11.76
N ASP A 26 -13.56 7.62 10.50
CA ASP A 26 -14.34 6.66 9.71
C ASP A 26 -13.54 5.38 9.46
N LEU A 27 -12.25 5.50 9.14
CA LEU A 27 -11.36 4.34 8.98
C LEU A 27 -11.27 3.50 10.26
N ILE A 28 -11.16 4.14 11.43
CA ILE A 28 -11.14 3.44 12.73
C ILE A 28 -12.50 2.78 13.01
N ARG A 29 -13.61 3.43 12.61
CA ARG A 29 -14.97 2.91 12.79
C ARG A 29 -15.18 1.62 12.01
N GLU A 30 -14.80 1.58 10.73
CA GLU A 30 -14.91 0.38 9.88
C GLU A 30 -14.03 -0.77 10.41
N ARG A 31 -12.86 -0.44 10.96
CA ARG A 31 -11.94 -1.42 11.56
C ARG A 31 -12.38 -1.93 12.93
N ARG A 32 -13.41 -1.35 13.56
CA ARG A 32 -13.83 -1.71 14.93
C ARG A 32 -14.08 -3.20 15.11
N HIS A 33 -14.60 -3.88 14.09
CA HIS A 33 -14.83 -5.32 14.17
C HIS A 33 -13.52 -6.11 14.30
N ASP A 34 -12.52 -5.80 13.48
CA ASP A 34 -11.23 -6.50 13.52
C ASP A 34 -10.43 -6.09 14.76
N LEU A 35 -10.53 -4.83 15.17
CA LEU A 35 -9.90 -4.29 16.38
C LEU A 35 -10.51 -4.84 17.69
N SER A 36 -11.66 -5.52 17.62
CA SER A 36 -12.20 -6.26 18.78
C SER A 36 -11.46 -7.57 19.05
N LEU A 37 -10.74 -8.08 18.04
CA LEU A 37 -9.99 -9.35 18.09
C LEU A 37 -8.48 -9.12 18.11
N LEU A 38 -8.02 -8.05 17.46
CA LEU A 38 -6.62 -7.67 17.28
C LEU A 38 -6.40 -6.30 17.93
N SER A 39 -5.29 -6.11 18.61
CA SER A 39 -4.86 -4.75 19.00
C SER A 39 -4.47 -3.92 17.76
N GLU A 40 -4.42 -2.60 17.91
CA GLU A 40 -4.04 -1.68 16.82
C GLU A 40 -2.63 -2.01 16.27
N GLU A 41 -1.69 -2.35 17.16
CA GLU A 41 -0.34 -2.75 16.78
C GLU A 41 -0.32 -4.08 16.02
N GLU A 42 -1.08 -5.09 16.48
CA GLU A 42 -1.20 -6.38 15.80
C GLU A 42 -1.82 -6.23 14.40
N TYR A 43 -2.86 -5.40 14.27
CA TYR A 43 -3.46 -5.06 12.99
C TYR A 43 -2.42 -4.41 12.07
N GLN A 44 -1.66 -3.43 12.57
CA GLN A 44 -0.59 -2.80 11.78
C GLN A 44 0.49 -3.80 11.33
N LYS A 45 0.91 -4.72 12.21
CA LYS A 45 1.88 -5.79 11.90
C LYS A 45 1.38 -6.69 10.77
N ILE A 46 0.09 -7.03 10.74
CA ILE A 46 -0.53 -7.80 9.65
C ILE A 46 -0.42 -7.05 8.31
N PHE A 47 -0.71 -5.74 8.29
CA PHE A 47 -0.60 -4.95 7.05
C PHE A 47 0.85 -4.76 6.60
N ILE A 48 1.79 -4.62 7.53
CA ILE A 48 3.23 -4.59 7.22
C ILE A 48 3.64 -5.90 6.54
N PHE A 49 3.21 -7.04 7.09
CA PHE A 49 3.49 -8.35 6.53
C PHE A 49 2.92 -8.50 5.11
N PHE A 50 1.64 -8.19 4.89
CA PHE A 50 1.04 -8.32 3.55
C PHE A 50 1.61 -7.32 2.54
N ALA A 51 2.01 -6.12 2.97
CA ALA A 51 2.76 -5.20 2.11
C ALA A 51 4.11 -5.81 1.68
N SER A 52 4.82 -6.50 2.59
CA SER A 52 6.05 -7.24 2.26
C SER A 52 5.80 -8.44 1.33
N VAL A 53 4.67 -9.13 1.49
CA VAL A 53 4.24 -10.21 0.57
C VAL A 53 3.99 -9.65 -0.83
N ILE A 54 3.22 -8.57 -0.96
CA ILE A 54 2.91 -7.91 -2.25
C ILE A 54 4.21 -7.42 -2.92
N GLN A 55 5.09 -6.78 -2.15
CA GLN A 55 6.40 -6.32 -2.64
C GLN A 55 7.22 -7.49 -3.19
N THR A 56 7.33 -8.57 -2.41
CA THR A 56 8.10 -9.75 -2.80
C THR A 56 7.54 -10.44 -4.03
N LEU A 57 6.21 -10.58 -4.14
CA LEU A 57 5.53 -11.13 -5.30
C LEU A 57 5.80 -10.27 -6.55
N GLY A 58 5.68 -8.96 -6.43
CA GLY A 58 5.95 -8.01 -7.50
C GLY A 58 7.39 -8.10 -8.03
N GLU A 59 8.37 -8.20 -7.12
CA GLU A 59 9.78 -8.39 -7.48
C GLU A 59 10.02 -9.72 -8.22
N GLN A 60 9.43 -10.82 -7.76
CA GLN A 60 9.55 -12.12 -8.46
C GLN A 60 8.88 -12.11 -9.83
N LEU A 61 7.80 -11.34 -9.99
CA LEU A 61 7.12 -11.13 -11.27
C LEU A 61 7.84 -10.10 -12.16
N LYS A 62 8.89 -9.44 -11.65
CA LYS A 62 9.66 -8.38 -12.32
C LYS A 62 8.81 -7.15 -12.68
N LEU A 63 7.88 -6.79 -11.80
CA LEU A 63 7.00 -5.62 -11.98
C LEU A 63 7.73 -4.34 -11.60
N ARG A 64 7.32 -3.21 -12.21
CA ARG A 64 7.78 -1.88 -11.79
C ARG A 64 7.19 -1.51 -10.44
N GLN A 65 7.92 -0.71 -9.65
CA GLN A 65 7.47 -0.28 -8.32
C GLN A 65 6.10 0.40 -8.33
N GLN A 66 5.76 1.14 -9.39
CA GLN A 66 4.44 1.75 -9.55
C GLN A 66 3.31 0.71 -9.57
N VAL A 67 3.49 -0.44 -10.23
CA VAL A 67 2.48 -1.51 -10.24
C VAL A 67 2.32 -2.11 -8.85
N ILE A 68 3.42 -2.33 -8.14
CA ILE A 68 3.43 -2.88 -6.79
C ILE A 68 2.74 -1.92 -5.81
N ALA A 69 3.03 -0.63 -5.91
CA ALA A 69 2.40 0.39 -5.07
C ALA A 69 0.88 0.50 -5.33
N THR A 70 0.43 0.40 -6.58
CA THR A 70 -1.00 0.38 -6.93
C THR A 70 -1.68 -0.85 -6.32
N ALA A 71 -1.05 -2.03 -6.42
CA ALA A 71 -1.55 -3.25 -5.80
C ALA A 71 -1.67 -3.14 -4.27
N THR A 72 -0.66 -2.55 -3.61
CA THR A 72 -0.70 -2.32 -2.15
C THR A 72 -1.83 -1.35 -1.76
N VAL A 73 -2.08 -0.31 -2.56
CA VAL A 73 -3.20 0.61 -2.33
C VAL A 73 -4.55 -0.08 -2.53
N TYR A 74 -4.72 -0.93 -3.55
CA TYR A 74 -5.95 -1.72 -3.71
C TYR A 74 -6.22 -2.62 -2.51
N PHE A 75 -5.18 -3.32 -2.04
CA PHE A 75 -5.28 -4.16 -0.85
C PHE A 75 -5.73 -3.36 0.38
N LYS A 76 -5.14 -2.18 0.58
CA LYS A 76 -5.51 -1.27 1.69
C LYS A 76 -6.92 -0.71 1.54
N ARG A 77 -7.33 -0.29 0.35
CA ARG A 77 -8.68 0.24 0.07
C ARG A 77 -9.76 -0.81 0.32
N PHE A 78 -9.51 -2.06 -0.07
CA PHE A 78 -10.44 -3.16 0.18
C PHE A 78 -10.69 -3.34 1.68
N TYR A 79 -9.63 -3.48 2.49
CA TYR A 79 -9.76 -3.66 3.94
C TYR A 79 -10.03 -2.36 4.73
N ALA A 80 -10.05 -1.21 4.07
CA ALA A 80 -10.53 0.03 4.68
C ALA A 80 -12.06 0.02 4.80
N ARG A 81 -12.77 -0.71 3.92
CA ARG A 81 -14.23 -0.83 3.90
C ARG A 81 -14.73 -2.23 4.30
N ASN A 82 -13.84 -3.22 4.36
CA ASN A 82 -14.18 -4.61 4.64
C ASN A 82 -13.31 -5.16 5.77
N SER A 83 -13.90 -6.09 6.54
CA SER A 83 -13.15 -6.85 7.54
C SER A 83 -12.21 -7.87 6.90
N LEU A 84 -11.12 -8.21 7.60
CA LEU A 84 -10.19 -9.29 7.23
C LEU A 84 -10.86 -10.66 7.03
N LYS A 85 -12.09 -10.84 7.53
CA LYS A 85 -12.86 -12.09 7.36
C LYS A 85 -13.58 -12.22 6.02
N CYS A 86 -13.71 -11.13 5.26
CA CYS A 86 -14.51 -11.13 4.03
C CYS A 86 -13.83 -11.95 2.94
N ILE A 87 -12.54 -11.70 2.72
CA ILE A 87 -11.69 -12.43 1.77
C ILE A 87 -10.39 -12.72 2.48
N ASP A 88 -9.80 -13.90 2.25
CA ASP A 88 -8.48 -14.21 2.78
C ASP A 88 -7.44 -13.25 2.19
N PRO A 89 -6.69 -12.50 3.02
CA PRO A 89 -5.58 -11.66 2.58
C PRO A 89 -4.56 -12.37 1.68
N LEU A 90 -4.35 -13.68 1.86
CA LEU A 90 -3.46 -14.49 1.03
C LEU A 90 -3.98 -14.65 -0.41
N LEU A 91 -5.31 -14.64 -0.61
CA LEU A 91 -5.95 -14.62 -1.93
C LEU A 91 -6.01 -13.20 -2.50
N LEU A 92 -6.27 -12.20 -1.66
CA LEU A 92 -6.44 -10.83 -2.11
C LEU A 92 -5.11 -10.22 -2.61
N ALA A 93 -4.00 -10.45 -1.91
CA ALA A 93 -2.68 -9.91 -2.27
C ALA A 93 -2.27 -10.20 -3.74
N PRO A 94 -2.27 -11.44 -4.23
CA PRO A 94 -1.96 -11.71 -5.64
C PRO A 94 -3.04 -11.20 -6.61
N THR A 95 -4.30 -11.14 -6.18
CA THR A 95 -5.40 -10.59 -6.99
C THR A 95 -5.20 -9.08 -7.22
N CYS A 96 -4.78 -8.33 -6.20
CA CYS A 96 -4.43 -6.92 -6.33
C CYS A 96 -3.28 -6.70 -7.32
N ILE A 97 -2.25 -7.56 -7.29
CA ILE A 97 -1.13 -7.50 -8.25
C ILE A 97 -1.62 -7.78 -9.67
N PHE A 98 -2.46 -8.81 -9.83
CA PHE A 98 -3.03 -9.18 -11.11
C PHE A 98 -3.82 -8.02 -11.73
N LEU A 99 -4.74 -7.43 -10.97
CA LEU A 99 -5.52 -6.29 -11.41
C LEU A 99 -4.64 -5.06 -11.71
N ALA A 100 -3.72 -4.71 -10.81
CA ALA A 100 -2.82 -3.57 -10.99
C ALA A 100 -1.94 -3.71 -12.24
N SER A 101 -1.46 -4.93 -12.54
CA SER A 101 -0.64 -5.18 -13.74
C SER A 101 -1.38 -4.90 -15.04
N LYS A 102 -2.70 -5.18 -15.06
CA LYS A 102 -3.58 -4.88 -16.20
C LYS A 102 -3.84 -3.38 -16.34
N VAL A 103 -4.02 -2.67 -15.23
CA VAL A 103 -4.35 -1.23 -15.21
C VAL A 103 -3.16 -0.36 -15.59
N GLU A 104 -1.97 -0.66 -15.08
CA GLU A 104 -0.74 0.12 -15.32
C GLU A 104 -0.06 -0.23 -16.66
N GLU A 105 -0.75 -0.98 -17.53
CA GLU A 105 -0.28 -1.42 -18.85
C GLU A 105 1.07 -2.16 -18.84
N PHE A 106 1.42 -2.80 -17.73
CA PHE A 106 2.66 -3.58 -17.60
C PHE A 106 2.46 -5.03 -18.07
N GLY A 107 1.88 -5.22 -19.25
CA GLY A 107 1.62 -6.54 -19.85
C GLY A 107 0.68 -7.44 -19.04
N VAL A 108 0.05 -8.40 -19.71
CA VAL A 108 -0.85 -9.35 -19.05
C VAL A 108 -0.01 -10.47 -18.42
N ILE A 109 0.00 -10.54 -17.09
CA ILE A 109 0.58 -11.67 -16.36
C ILE A 109 -0.28 -12.91 -16.68
N SER A 110 0.34 -14.00 -17.13
CA SER A 110 -0.43 -15.23 -17.33
C SER A 110 -0.88 -15.81 -15.98
N ASN A 111 -2.12 -16.32 -15.95
CA ASN A 111 -2.71 -16.90 -14.75
C ASN A 111 -1.85 -18.01 -14.14
N SER A 112 -1.23 -18.85 -14.98
CA SER A 112 -0.33 -19.92 -14.54
C SER A 112 0.92 -19.36 -13.88
N ARG A 113 1.54 -18.33 -14.48
CA ARG A 113 2.74 -17.70 -13.92
C ARG A 113 2.46 -17.08 -12.56
N LEU A 114 1.33 -16.38 -12.40
CA LEU A 114 0.94 -15.80 -11.12
C LEU A 114 0.84 -16.87 -10.01
N ILE A 115 0.11 -17.95 -10.26
CA ILE A 115 -0.07 -19.04 -9.28
C ILE A 115 1.27 -19.70 -8.93
N THR A 116 2.08 -20.06 -9.92
CA THR A 116 3.39 -20.69 -9.69
C THR A 116 4.31 -19.77 -8.88
N THR A 117 4.29 -18.46 -9.16
CA THR A 117 5.07 -17.49 -8.37
C THR A 117 4.56 -17.38 -6.94
N CYS A 118 3.24 -17.37 -6.71
CA CYS A 118 2.66 -17.36 -5.37
C CYS A 118 3.08 -18.59 -4.57
N GLN A 119 2.93 -19.79 -5.14
CA GLN A 119 3.37 -21.04 -4.52
C GLN A 119 4.86 -21.00 -4.14
N THR A 120 5.70 -20.54 -5.07
CA THR A 120 7.15 -20.44 -4.86
C THR A 120 7.50 -19.46 -3.75
N VAL A 121 6.88 -18.26 -3.75
CA VAL A 121 7.17 -17.20 -2.78
C VAL A 121 6.71 -17.60 -1.39
N ILE A 122 5.50 -18.15 -1.26
CA ILE A 122 4.99 -18.60 0.03
C ILE A 122 5.86 -19.72 0.60
N LYS A 123 6.22 -20.71 -0.22
CA LYS A 123 7.05 -21.85 0.20
C LYS A 123 8.49 -21.46 0.57
N ASN A 124 9.12 -20.56 -0.20
CA ASN A 124 10.55 -20.28 -0.04
C ASN A 124 10.85 -19.07 0.85
N LYS A 125 9.98 -18.05 0.84
CA LYS A 125 10.21 -16.78 1.54
C LYS A 125 9.32 -16.59 2.77
N PHE A 126 8.13 -17.21 2.82
CA PHE A 126 7.16 -17.01 3.90
C PHE A 126 6.73 -18.32 4.60
N ASN A 127 7.59 -19.34 4.59
CA ASN A 127 7.31 -20.64 5.23
C ASN A 127 7.12 -20.57 6.75
N TYR A 128 7.68 -19.55 7.41
CA TYR A 128 7.48 -19.30 8.84
C TYR A 128 6.06 -18.81 9.15
N ALA A 129 5.40 -18.15 8.19
CA ALA A 129 4.04 -17.66 8.33
C ALA A 129 3.01 -18.71 7.88
N TYR A 130 3.28 -19.37 6.74
CA TYR A 130 2.39 -20.36 6.14
C TYR A 130 3.10 -21.71 6.02
N LEU A 131 2.67 -22.67 6.85
CA LEU A 131 3.18 -24.05 6.81
C LEU A 131 2.56 -24.88 5.66
N GLN A 132 1.41 -24.46 5.16
CA GLN A 132 0.71 -25.13 4.06
C GLN A 132 1.04 -24.47 2.72
N GLU A 133 0.92 -25.24 1.66
CA GLU A 133 1.07 -24.71 0.30
C GLU A 133 -0.05 -23.73 -0.04
N PHE A 134 0.22 -22.82 -0.98
CA PHE A 134 -0.76 -21.84 -1.44
C PHE A 134 -2.02 -22.55 -1.98
N PRO A 135 -3.19 -22.42 -1.32
CA PRO A 135 -4.33 -23.29 -1.55
C PRO A 135 -5.18 -22.86 -2.77
N TYR A 136 -4.96 -21.63 -3.26
CA TYR A 136 -5.82 -21.04 -4.27
C TYR A 136 -5.38 -21.38 -5.69
N ARG A 137 -6.38 -21.66 -6.53
CA ARG A 137 -6.26 -21.84 -7.99
C ARG A 137 -6.68 -20.58 -8.74
N THR A 138 -6.36 -20.51 -10.04
CA THR A 138 -6.72 -19.41 -10.94
C THR A 138 -8.18 -18.96 -10.83
N ASN A 139 -9.14 -19.88 -10.77
CA ASN A 139 -10.56 -19.52 -10.71
C ASN A 139 -10.90 -18.64 -9.50
N HIS A 140 -10.27 -18.89 -8.34
CA HIS A 140 -10.47 -18.08 -7.15
C HIS A 140 -9.91 -16.66 -7.32
N ILE A 141 -8.80 -16.50 -8.05
CA ILE A 141 -8.23 -15.17 -8.35
C ILE A 141 -9.18 -14.40 -9.27
N LEU A 142 -9.72 -15.05 -10.30
CA LEU A 142 -10.66 -14.41 -11.23
C LEU A 142 -11.96 -14.01 -10.53
N GLU A 143 -12.49 -14.86 -9.66
CA GLU A 143 -13.66 -14.54 -8.85
C GLU A 143 -13.36 -13.39 -7.87
N CYS A 144 -12.24 -13.46 -7.14
CA CYS A 144 -11.80 -12.40 -6.23
C CYS A 144 -11.59 -11.07 -6.96
N GLU A 145 -11.12 -11.10 -8.21
CA GLU A 145 -10.95 -9.91 -9.03
C GLU A 145 -12.28 -9.19 -9.27
N PHE A 146 -13.36 -9.90 -9.56
CA PHE A 146 -14.68 -9.29 -9.72
C PHE A 146 -15.13 -8.59 -8.43
N TYR A 147 -14.98 -9.25 -7.28
CA TYR A 147 -15.30 -8.64 -5.98
C TYR A 147 -14.43 -7.42 -5.69
N LEU A 148 -13.14 -7.47 -6.02
CA LEU A 148 -12.21 -6.35 -5.83
C LEU A 148 -12.62 -5.15 -6.69
N LEU A 149 -12.98 -5.37 -7.96
CA LEU A 149 -13.45 -4.32 -8.87
C LEU A 149 -14.72 -3.63 -8.34
N GLU A 150 -15.69 -4.42 -7.88
CA GLU A 150 -16.93 -3.92 -7.30
C GLU A 150 -16.66 -3.09 -6.03
N ASN A 151 -15.84 -3.62 -5.11
CA ASN A 151 -15.51 -2.93 -3.85
C ASN A 151 -14.72 -1.63 -4.05
N LEU A 152 -13.94 -1.54 -5.13
CA LEU A 152 -13.20 -0.34 -5.50
C LEU A 152 -14.06 0.67 -6.27
N ASP A 153 -15.37 0.42 -6.48
CA ASP A 153 -16.25 1.26 -7.31
C ASP A 153 -15.64 1.51 -8.71
N CYS A 154 -14.90 0.54 -9.26
CA CYS A 154 -14.11 0.68 -10.49
C CYS A 154 -13.09 1.86 -10.50
N CYS A 155 -12.69 2.37 -9.33
CA CYS A 155 -11.71 3.45 -9.18
C CYS A 155 -10.27 2.92 -9.28
N LEU A 156 -9.86 2.57 -10.50
CA LEU A 156 -8.58 1.89 -10.76
C LEU A 156 -7.37 2.83 -10.88
N ILE A 157 -7.59 4.10 -11.18
CA ILE A 157 -6.46 5.05 -11.28
C ILE A 157 -6.01 5.46 -9.88
N VAL A 158 -4.78 5.08 -9.52
CA VAL A 158 -4.14 5.42 -8.25
C VAL A 158 -2.98 6.38 -8.49
N TYR A 159 -3.03 7.55 -7.85
CA TYR A 159 -1.93 8.50 -7.85
C TYR A 159 -0.95 8.18 -6.74
N GLN A 160 0.35 8.24 -7.03
CA GLN A 160 1.41 7.80 -6.12
C GLN A 160 2.45 8.89 -5.86
N PRO A 161 3.19 8.84 -4.73
CA PRO A 161 4.11 9.91 -4.34
C PRO A 161 5.37 10.00 -5.22
N TYR A 162 5.67 9.00 -6.04
CA TYR A 162 6.91 8.94 -6.82
C TYR A 162 7.07 10.08 -7.83
N ARG A 163 6.00 10.40 -8.56
CA ARG A 163 6.01 11.47 -9.56
C ARG A 163 6.19 12.85 -8.92
N PRO A 164 5.41 13.26 -7.91
CA PRO A 164 5.65 14.53 -7.25
C PRO A 164 7.01 14.58 -6.56
N LEU A 165 7.50 13.47 -5.97
CA LEU A 165 8.84 13.43 -5.39
C LEU A 165 9.95 13.79 -6.40
N LEU A 166 9.88 13.24 -7.62
CA LEU A 166 10.85 13.56 -8.67
C LEU A 166 10.86 15.06 -9.02
N GLN A 167 9.67 15.68 -9.07
CA GLN A 167 9.54 17.11 -9.36
C GLN A 167 10.11 17.95 -8.22
N LEU A 168 9.78 17.61 -6.96
CA LEU A 168 10.28 18.32 -5.78
C LEU A 168 11.82 18.26 -5.68
N VAL A 169 12.43 17.10 -5.95
CA VAL A 169 13.90 16.97 -5.91
C VAL A 169 14.56 17.71 -7.09
N GLN A 170 13.91 17.77 -8.25
CA GLN A 170 14.38 18.61 -9.36
C GLN A 170 14.38 20.09 -8.98
N ASP A 171 13.31 20.57 -8.32
CA ASP A 171 13.19 21.96 -7.89
C ASP A 171 14.22 22.37 -6.82
N ILE A 172 14.65 21.42 -5.97
CA ILE A 172 15.71 21.65 -4.96
C ILE A 172 17.11 21.80 -5.59
N GLY A 173 17.31 21.35 -6.83
CA GLY A 173 18.61 21.36 -7.50
C GLY A 173 19.17 19.98 -7.84
N HIS A 174 18.32 18.94 -7.85
CA HIS A 174 18.63 17.58 -8.30
C HIS A 174 19.73 16.87 -7.48
N GLU A 175 19.40 16.51 -6.24
CA GLU A 175 20.27 15.69 -5.39
C GLU A 175 19.94 14.19 -5.48
N GLU A 176 20.79 13.40 -6.15
CA GLU A 176 20.57 11.96 -6.37
C GLU A 176 20.51 11.14 -5.06
N GLN A 177 21.35 11.48 -4.09
CA GLN A 177 21.36 10.82 -2.77
C GLN A 177 20.05 11.05 -2.02
N LEU A 178 19.55 12.29 -2.06
CA LEU A 178 18.28 12.67 -1.45
C LEU A 178 17.12 11.96 -2.13
N LEU A 179 17.10 11.92 -3.47
CA LEU A 179 16.10 11.19 -4.24
C LEU A 179 16.08 9.72 -3.87
N THR A 180 17.24 9.08 -3.82
CA THR A 180 17.36 7.64 -3.52
C THR A 180 16.82 7.31 -2.13
N LEU A 181 17.16 8.11 -1.12
CA LEU A 181 16.66 7.90 0.23
C LEU A 181 15.16 8.20 0.32
N ALA A 182 14.71 9.34 -0.19
CA ALA A 182 13.30 9.72 -0.16
C ALA A 182 12.43 8.71 -0.90
N TRP A 183 12.91 8.12 -2.01
CA TRP A 183 12.22 7.06 -2.72
C TRP A 183 12.04 5.81 -1.86
N ARG A 184 13.05 5.42 -1.08
CA ARG A 184 12.94 4.30 -0.12
C ARG A 184 11.93 4.60 0.97
N VAL A 185 11.97 5.81 1.54
CA VAL A 185 11.00 6.25 2.56
C VAL A 185 9.57 6.27 1.99
N VAL A 186 9.38 6.64 0.72
CA VAL A 186 8.09 6.53 0.03
C VAL A 186 7.62 5.08 -0.04
N ASN A 187 8.49 4.12 -0.38
CA ASN A 187 8.14 2.71 -0.39
C ASN A 187 7.73 2.23 1.01
N ASP A 188 8.44 2.65 2.05
CA ASP A 188 8.11 2.30 3.43
C ASP A 188 6.79 2.93 3.89
N SER A 189 6.46 4.13 3.41
CA SER A 189 5.20 4.81 3.72
C SER A 189 3.97 3.98 3.30
N LEU A 190 4.08 3.14 2.26
CA LEU A 190 3.03 2.24 1.80
C LEU A 190 2.69 1.12 2.79
N ARG A 191 3.51 0.92 3.84
CA ARG A 191 3.18 0.00 4.95
C ARG A 191 2.22 0.63 5.96
N THR A 192 2.16 1.96 6.01
CA THR A 192 1.24 2.72 6.88
C THR A 192 -0.07 3.06 6.19
N ASP A 193 -0.99 3.75 6.88
CA ASP A 193 -2.27 4.20 6.30
C ASP A 193 -2.21 5.54 5.59
N VAL A 194 -1.02 6.17 5.49
CA VAL A 194 -0.89 7.52 4.90
C VAL A 194 -1.41 7.59 3.46
N SER A 195 -1.34 6.50 2.70
CA SER A 195 -1.85 6.43 1.33
C SER A 195 -3.38 6.49 1.21
N LEU A 196 -4.10 6.25 2.31
CA LEU A 196 -5.55 6.39 2.40
C LEU A 196 -5.98 7.74 3.01
N LEU A 197 -5.10 8.37 3.79
CA LEU A 197 -5.42 9.56 4.58
C LEU A 197 -4.96 10.86 3.91
N TYR A 198 -3.87 10.83 3.13
CA TYR A 198 -3.22 12.02 2.60
C TYR A 198 -3.02 11.97 1.09
N PRO A 199 -3.12 13.11 0.40
CA PRO A 199 -2.74 13.24 -0.99
C PRO A 199 -1.28 12.84 -1.26
N PRO A 200 -0.97 12.24 -2.43
CA PRO A 200 0.38 11.76 -2.76
C PRO A 200 1.48 12.83 -2.71
N TYR A 201 1.17 14.09 -3.04
CA TYR A 201 2.16 15.17 -2.98
C TYR A 201 2.55 15.52 -1.54
N GLN A 202 1.61 15.45 -0.59
CA GLN A 202 1.91 15.66 0.84
C GLN A 202 2.76 14.52 1.38
N ILE A 203 2.46 13.28 0.98
CA ILE A 203 3.27 12.11 1.34
C ILE A 203 4.70 12.28 0.82
N ALA A 204 4.87 12.71 -0.44
CA ALA A 204 6.18 12.96 -1.03
C ALA A 204 6.99 14.00 -0.25
N ILE A 205 6.36 15.12 0.15
CA ILE A 205 6.99 16.17 0.97
C ILE A 205 7.40 15.62 2.34
N GLY A 206 6.53 14.85 3.01
CA GLY A 206 6.85 14.24 4.30
C GLY A 206 8.02 13.25 4.23
N CYS A 207 8.04 12.40 3.20
CA CYS A 207 9.15 11.47 2.96
C CYS A 207 10.46 12.22 2.64
N LEU A 208 10.37 13.30 1.86
CA LEU A 208 11.51 14.16 1.53
C LEU A 208 12.06 14.85 2.78
N GLN A 209 11.19 15.36 3.66
CA GLN A 209 11.60 15.96 4.93
C GLN A 209 12.36 14.97 5.81
N ILE A 210 11.87 13.73 5.93
CA ILE A 210 12.58 12.67 6.67
C ILE A 210 13.95 12.39 6.05
N ALA A 211 14.02 12.29 4.72
CA ALA A 211 15.28 12.06 4.02
C ALA A 211 16.29 13.21 4.25
N CYS A 212 15.83 14.46 4.22
CA CYS A 212 16.67 15.63 4.53
C CYS A 212 17.22 15.56 5.96
N VAL A 213 16.39 15.19 6.94
CA VAL A 213 16.82 15.05 8.34
C VAL A 213 17.87 13.95 8.49
N ILE A 214 17.67 12.79 7.87
CA ILE A 214 18.62 11.66 7.93
C ILE A 214 19.96 12.02 7.28
N LEU A 215 19.93 12.72 6.14
CA LEU A 215 21.13 13.14 5.41
C LEU A 215 21.76 14.44 5.94
N GLN A 216 21.18 15.05 6.98
CA GLN A 216 21.60 16.34 7.55
C GLN A 216 21.68 17.46 6.50
N LYS A 217 20.74 17.47 5.54
CA LYS A 217 20.60 18.48 4.50
C LYS A 217 19.67 19.60 4.96
N ASP A 218 20.14 20.85 4.93
CA ASP A 218 19.32 22.00 5.30
C ASP A 218 18.63 22.60 4.07
N HIS A 219 17.34 22.29 3.92
CA HIS A 219 16.45 22.88 2.93
C HIS A 219 15.27 23.62 3.59
N LYS A 220 15.43 24.11 4.83
CA LYS A 220 14.32 24.73 5.58
C LYS A 220 13.69 25.92 4.86
N ALA A 221 14.50 26.76 4.21
CA ALA A 221 14.00 27.90 3.43
C ALA A 221 13.09 27.45 2.29
N TRP A 222 13.51 26.43 1.54
CA TRP A 222 12.71 25.86 0.45
C TRP A 222 11.40 25.25 0.96
N PHE A 223 11.42 24.53 2.09
CA PHE A 223 10.18 24.01 2.70
C PHE A 223 9.24 25.12 3.16
N ALA A 224 9.76 26.27 3.62
CA ALA A 224 8.95 27.41 4.06
C ALA A 224 8.27 28.15 2.89
N GLU A 225 8.82 28.05 1.68
CA GLU A 225 8.23 28.62 0.46
C GLU A 225 7.07 27.77 -0.09
N LEU A 226 6.94 26.52 0.34
CA LEU A 226 5.86 25.64 -0.08
C LEU A 226 4.52 26.10 0.53
N ASN A 227 3.52 26.33 -0.32
CA ASN A 227 2.15 26.61 0.10
C ASN A 227 1.41 25.30 0.48
N VAL A 228 1.86 24.65 1.56
CA VAL A 228 1.33 23.38 2.06
C VAL A 228 1.13 23.44 3.57
N ASP A 229 0.09 22.78 4.05
CA ASP A 229 -0.19 22.64 5.47
C ASP A 229 0.91 21.82 6.18
N ILE A 230 1.74 22.51 6.97
CA ILE A 230 2.87 21.93 7.69
C ILE A 230 2.41 20.94 8.75
N GLU A 231 1.24 21.14 9.37
CA GLU A 231 0.72 20.23 10.39
C GLU A 231 0.45 18.85 9.76
N LYS A 232 -0.14 18.82 8.56
CA LYS A 232 -0.37 17.59 7.80
C LYS A 232 0.92 16.87 7.44
N ILE A 233 1.96 17.62 7.05
CA ILE A 233 3.28 17.04 6.75
C ILE A 233 3.90 16.41 8.01
N GLN A 234 3.80 17.08 9.17
CA GLN A 234 4.28 16.55 10.44
C GLN A 234 3.51 15.29 10.87
N GLU A 235 2.19 15.24 10.65
CA GLU A 235 1.38 14.05 10.89
C GLU A 235 1.87 12.86 10.05
N ILE A 236 2.11 13.07 8.75
CA ILE A 236 2.68 12.05 7.85
C ILE A 236 4.04 11.58 8.35
N ALA A 237 4.92 12.51 8.71
CA ALA A 237 6.24 12.18 9.22
C ALA A 237 6.16 11.34 10.50
N ARG A 238 5.23 11.65 11.40
CA ARG A 238 4.98 10.89 12.63
C ARG A 238 4.49 9.47 12.34
N TYR A 239 3.62 9.26 11.35
CA TYR A 239 3.24 7.89 10.92
C TYR A 239 4.45 7.06 10.46
N ILE A 240 5.36 7.67 9.69
CA ILE A 240 6.55 6.98 9.17
C ILE A 240 7.57 6.72 10.29
N ILE A 241 7.77 7.67 11.20
CA ILE A 241 8.65 7.47 12.37
C ILE A 241 8.10 6.35 13.27
N ASN A 242 6.79 6.36 13.54
CA ASN A 242 6.15 5.31 14.32
C ASN A 242 6.29 3.92 13.66
N LEU A 243 6.24 3.87 12.32
CA LEU A 243 6.54 2.64 11.58
C LEU A 243 7.97 2.16 11.87
N PHE A 244 8.96 3.04 11.85
CA PHE A 244 10.36 2.65 12.11
C PHE A 244 10.58 2.19 13.56
N GLU A 245 9.94 2.83 14.54
CA GLU A 245 9.98 2.39 15.94
C GLU A 245 9.31 1.01 16.13
N LEU A 246 8.17 0.79 15.48
CA LEU A 246 7.52 -0.51 15.46
C LEU A 246 8.42 -1.58 14.83
N TRP A 247 9.07 -1.26 13.71
CA TRP A 247 9.90 -2.20 12.99
C TRP A 247 11.16 -2.60 13.78
N LYS A 248 11.66 -1.72 14.65
CA LYS A 248 12.77 -2.03 15.56
C LYS A 248 12.42 -3.10 16.60
N THR A 249 11.15 -3.17 17.01
CA THR A 249 10.68 -4.09 18.04
C THR A 249 10.03 -5.35 17.48
N TYR A 250 9.55 -5.31 16.24
CA TYR A 250 8.81 -6.39 15.60
C TYR A 250 9.72 -7.49 15.04
N ASP A 251 9.59 -8.71 15.57
CA ASP A 251 10.21 -9.91 15.01
C ASP A 251 9.18 -10.69 14.18
N GLU A 252 9.07 -10.30 12.90
CA GLU A 252 8.08 -10.86 11.96
C GLU A 252 8.07 -12.39 11.94
N LYS A 253 9.24 -13.04 11.99
CA LYS A 253 9.33 -14.50 11.88
C LYS A 253 8.73 -15.24 13.07
N LYS A 254 8.77 -14.64 14.26
CA LYS A 254 8.27 -15.25 15.50
C LYS A 254 6.81 -14.89 15.76
N GLU A 255 6.41 -13.67 15.43
CA GLU A 255 5.11 -13.15 15.81
C GLU A 255 4.02 -13.46 14.77
N ILE A 256 4.34 -13.43 13.47
CA ILE A 256 3.30 -13.42 12.43
C ILE A 256 2.40 -14.66 12.44
N GLN A 257 2.93 -15.84 12.75
CA GLN A 257 2.15 -17.07 12.76
C GLN A 257 1.03 -17.02 13.80
N SER A 258 1.32 -16.46 14.98
CA SER A 258 0.34 -16.23 16.04
C SER A 258 -0.69 -15.18 15.62
N LEU A 259 -0.24 -14.09 15.00
CA LEU A 259 -1.12 -13.02 14.50
C LEU A 259 -2.10 -13.51 13.43
N LEU A 260 -1.61 -14.28 12.45
CA LEU A 260 -2.45 -14.89 11.43
C LEU A 260 -3.47 -15.86 12.02
N GLY A 261 -3.13 -16.54 13.12
CA GLY A 261 -4.04 -17.41 13.87
C GLY A 261 -5.19 -16.66 14.56
N LYS A 262 -4.96 -15.41 14.98
CA LYS A 262 -5.97 -14.53 15.60
C LYS A 262 -6.91 -13.85 14.58
N MET A 263 -6.53 -13.83 13.29
CA MET A 263 -7.35 -13.18 12.27
C MET A 263 -8.75 -13.81 12.19
N PRO A 264 -9.80 -13.00 12.02
CA PRO A 264 -11.15 -13.52 11.90
C PRO A 264 -11.26 -14.34 10.61
N LYS A 265 -11.67 -15.60 10.74
CA LYS A 265 -11.84 -16.49 9.59
C LYS A 265 -13.22 -16.30 8.95
N PRO A 266 -13.34 -16.45 7.62
CA PRO A 266 -14.63 -16.48 6.96
C PRO A 266 -15.50 -17.58 7.59
N LYS A 267 -16.77 -17.27 7.89
CA LYS A 267 -17.70 -18.32 8.35
C LYS A 267 -17.88 -19.32 7.20
N PRO A 268 -17.69 -20.63 7.42
CA PRO A 268 -18.03 -21.60 6.39
C PRO A 268 -19.52 -21.47 6.06
N ALA A 269 -19.86 -21.56 4.77
CA ALA A 269 -21.25 -21.60 4.35
C ALA A 269 -21.95 -22.75 5.10
N PRO A 270 -23.20 -22.56 5.59
CA PRO A 270 -23.94 -23.64 6.21
C PRO A 270 -24.02 -24.80 5.20
N GLN A 271 -23.53 -25.98 5.60
CA GLN A 271 -23.70 -27.20 4.83
C GLN A 271 -25.21 -27.40 4.64
N ARG A 272 -25.68 -27.28 3.40
CA ARG A 272 -27.05 -27.64 3.02
C ARG A 272 -27.15 -29.15 2.84
#